data_AF-A0A849SH05-F1
#
_entry.id   AF-A0A849SH05-F1
#
_cell.length_a   1.000
_cell.length_b   1.000
_cell.length_c   1.000
_cell.angle_alpha   90.00
_cell.angle_beta   90.00
_cell.angle_gamma   90.00
#
_symmetry.space_group_name_H-M   'P 1'
#
loop_
_entity.id
_entity.type
_entity.pdbx_description
1 polymer ?
#
loop_
_entity_poly.entity_id
_entity_poly.type
_entity_poly.pdbx_seq_one_letter_code
_entity_poly.pdbx_strand_id
1 'polypeptide(L)'
;DWESARVARIVGEPDDEPPVASAPASGSANARASKSAATTAVPRDESKRQRAESQKRDREVSRIEKDIEARETRSKVLEVQLADPELYHDAAKSREIVAEYERLRAELESLWQRLGALS
;
A
#
# COMPACT_ATOMS: atom_id res chain seq x y z
N ASP A 1 2.11 7.38 0.67
CA ASP A 1 2.90 8.61 0.60
C ASP A 1 3.76 8.67 -0.65
N TRP A 2 4.23 9.87 -1.01
CA TRP A 2 5.03 10.15 -2.21
C TRP A 2 6.47 10.61 -1.87
N GLU A 3 6.80 10.63 -0.57
CA GLU A 3 8.10 11.03 -0.02
C GLU A 3 9.18 9.94 -0.10
N SER A 4 9.64 9.59 -1.31
CA SER A 4 10.97 8.98 -1.53
C SER A 4 11.42 9.05 -2.99
N ALA A 5 11.35 10.25 -3.55
CA ALA A 5 11.96 10.55 -4.84
C ALA A 5 13.34 11.20 -4.64
N ARG A 6 14.38 10.54 -5.18
CA ARG A 6 15.71 11.11 -5.51
C ARG A 6 16.62 11.48 -4.33
N VAL A 7 17.49 10.55 -3.95
CA VAL A 7 18.81 10.90 -3.43
C VAL A 7 19.67 11.44 -4.58
N ALA A 8 19.73 12.76 -4.72
CA ALA A 8 20.77 13.43 -5.51
C ALA A 8 22.09 13.35 -4.70
N ARG A 9 23.12 12.69 -5.22
CA ARG A 9 24.14 13.24 -6.14
C ARG A 9 25.04 14.29 -5.50
N ILE A 10 26.17 13.80 -4.98
CA ILE A 10 27.50 14.43 -4.93
C ILE A 10 27.60 15.74 -4.13
N VAL A 11 28.28 15.66 -2.98
CA VAL A 11 28.77 16.81 -2.21
C VAL A 11 30.05 17.35 -2.85
N GLY A 12 30.16 18.68 -3.00
CA GLY A 12 31.43 19.36 -3.26
C GLY A 12 31.27 20.77 -3.83
N GLU A 13 31.52 21.80 -3.00
CA GLU A 13 31.86 23.21 -3.31
C GLU A 13 31.82 24.03 -2.00
N PRO A 14 32.27 25.31 -1.93
CA PRO A 14 33.07 26.12 -2.89
C PRO A 14 34.42 26.55 -2.22
N ASP A 15 35.20 27.60 -2.55
CA ASP A 15 35.33 28.58 -3.66
C ASP A 15 36.79 29.14 -3.61
N ASP A 16 37.37 29.65 -4.73
CA ASP A 16 38.40 30.73 -4.77
C ASP A 16 38.77 31.15 -6.23
N GLU A 17 38.35 32.37 -6.61
CA GLU A 17 38.62 33.32 -7.74
C GLU A 17 39.48 33.05 -9.03
N PRO A 18 39.38 33.92 -10.09
CA PRO A 18 39.67 33.63 -11.52
C PRO A 18 41.00 34.28 -12.02
N PRO A 19 41.27 34.63 -13.33
CA PRO A 19 40.61 34.35 -14.64
C PRO A 19 41.55 33.93 -15.81
N VAL A 20 41.02 33.55 -17.01
CA VAL A 20 41.45 34.08 -18.35
C VAL A 20 40.62 33.56 -19.56
N ALA A 21 40.17 34.52 -20.39
CA ALA A 21 40.12 34.60 -21.87
C ALA A 21 39.59 33.48 -22.83
N SER A 22 38.93 33.99 -23.88
CA SER A 22 38.78 33.48 -25.28
C SER A 22 37.58 32.61 -25.68
N ALA A 23 36.67 33.26 -26.42
CA ALA A 23 35.67 32.70 -27.34
C ALA A 23 36.34 32.36 -28.72
N PRO A 24 35.66 31.86 -29.80
CA PRO A 24 34.21 31.91 -30.05
C PRO A 24 33.53 30.71 -30.78
N ALA A 25 32.20 30.83 -30.84
CA ALA A 25 31.29 30.39 -31.91
C ALA A 25 31.24 28.91 -32.34
N SER A 26 30.07 28.30 -32.11
CA SER A 26 29.34 27.65 -33.20
C SER A 26 27.85 27.88 -33.02
N GLY A 27 27.25 28.66 -33.92
CA GLY A 27 25.81 28.89 -33.95
C GLY A 27 25.14 27.91 -34.91
N SER A 28 24.03 27.31 -34.49
CA SER A 28 23.04 26.78 -35.43
C SER A 28 21.64 26.97 -34.86
N ALA A 29 20.94 27.97 -35.38
CA ALA A 29 19.54 28.22 -35.07
C ALA A 29 18.66 27.49 -36.09
N ASN A 30 18.01 26.40 -35.65
CA ASN A 30 16.74 25.91 -36.19
C ASN A 30 16.27 24.68 -35.36
N ALA A 31 14.98 24.37 -35.25
CA ALA A 31 13.81 25.06 -35.78
C ALA A 31 12.66 25.06 -34.76
N ARG A 32 11.83 26.10 -34.86
CA ARG A 32 10.54 26.25 -34.20
C ARG A 32 9.56 25.19 -34.75
N ALA A 33 9.58 23.98 -34.19
CA ALA A 33 8.69 22.89 -34.61
C ALA A 33 7.49 22.73 -33.66
N SER A 34 6.34 23.19 -34.15
CA SER A 34 5.02 22.60 -33.90
C SER A 34 4.51 22.51 -32.45
N LYS A 35 3.72 23.52 -32.08
CA LYS A 35 2.62 23.35 -31.12
C LYS A 35 1.65 22.26 -31.63
N SER A 36 1.79 21.03 -31.13
CA SER A 36 0.75 20.00 -31.19
C SER A 36 0.26 19.64 -29.78
N ALA A 37 -0.09 20.68 -29.02
CA ALA A 37 -0.62 20.57 -27.66
C ALA A 37 -2.16 20.66 -27.64
N ALA A 38 -2.84 19.82 -28.43
CA ALA A 38 -4.30 19.75 -28.47
C ALA A 38 -4.83 18.46 -29.14
N THR A 39 -4.85 17.32 -28.42
CA THR A 39 -5.89 16.25 -28.58
C THR A 39 -5.80 15.13 -27.54
N THR A 40 -4.67 14.93 -26.85
CA THR A 40 -4.44 13.76 -25.96
C THR A 40 -4.45 14.08 -24.45
N ALA A 41 -5.36 14.96 -24.01
CA ALA A 41 -5.54 15.27 -22.58
C ALA A 41 -6.30 14.17 -21.80
N VAL A 42 -7.20 13.43 -22.48
CA VAL A 42 -8.09 12.42 -21.88
C VAL A 42 -7.36 11.17 -21.31
N PRO A 43 -6.40 10.51 -22.01
CA PRO A 43 -5.84 9.24 -21.53
C PRO A 43 -5.03 9.36 -20.23
N ARG A 44 -4.49 10.54 -19.91
CA ARG A 44 -3.69 10.74 -18.69
C ARG A 44 -4.53 10.75 -17.42
N ASP A 45 -5.77 11.24 -17.48
CA ASP A 45 -6.65 11.30 -16.31
C ASP A 45 -7.31 9.95 -16.05
N GLU A 46 -7.74 9.27 -17.11
CA GLU A 46 -8.25 7.89 -17.04
C GLU A 46 -7.18 6.94 -16.46
N SER A 47 -5.94 7.01 -16.95
CA SER A 47 -4.81 6.22 -16.41
C SER A 47 -4.51 6.49 -14.94
N LYS A 48 -4.79 7.69 -14.41
CA LYS A 48 -4.61 7.98 -12.97
C LYS A 48 -5.73 7.36 -12.13
N ARG A 49 -6.98 7.43 -12.61
CA ARG A 49 -8.16 6.89 -11.92
C ARG A 49 -8.04 5.38 -11.74
N GLN A 50 -7.74 4.67 -12.83
CA GLN A 50 -7.52 3.22 -12.80
C GLN A 50 -6.40 2.80 -11.84
N ARG A 51 -5.30 3.57 -11.77
CA ARG A 51 -4.22 3.32 -10.79
C ARG A 51 -4.67 3.57 -9.35
N ALA A 52 -5.45 4.60 -9.09
CA ALA A 52 -5.97 4.90 -7.76
C ALA A 52 -6.99 3.84 -7.30
N GLU A 53 -7.83 3.34 -8.20
CA GLU A 53 -8.80 2.28 -7.93
C GLU A 53 -8.14 0.92 -7.68
N SER A 54 -7.17 0.52 -8.50
CA SER A 54 -6.37 -0.68 -8.23
C SER A 54 -5.61 -0.55 -6.91
N GLN A 55 -4.90 0.57 -6.66
CA GLN A 55 -4.23 0.78 -5.38
C GLN A 55 -5.18 0.77 -4.18
N LYS A 56 -6.44 1.20 -4.34
CA LYS A 56 -7.47 1.09 -3.30
C LYS A 56 -7.86 -0.36 -3.05
N ARG A 57 -8.03 -1.18 -4.10
CA ARG A 57 -8.30 -2.62 -3.99
C ARG A 57 -7.12 -3.35 -3.34
N ASP A 58 -5.89 -3.13 -3.80
CA ASP A 58 -4.68 -3.76 -3.26
C ASP A 58 -4.51 -3.50 -1.76
N ARG A 59 -4.80 -2.27 -1.31
CA ARG A 59 -4.79 -1.90 0.12
C ARG A 59 -5.88 -2.59 0.92
N GLU A 60 -7.08 -2.73 0.37
CA GLU A 60 -8.19 -3.38 1.07
C GLU A 60 -7.98 -4.91 1.14
N VAL A 61 -7.45 -5.53 0.09
CA VAL A 61 -6.99 -6.92 0.08
C VAL A 61 -5.94 -7.14 1.16
N SER A 62 -4.84 -6.37 1.15
CA SER A 62 -3.77 -6.50 2.15
C SER A 62 -4.22 -6.22 3.59
N ARG A 63 -5.27 -5.39 3.77
CA ARG A 63 -5.91 -5.21 5.07
C ARG A 63 -6.69 -6.44 5.48
N ILE A 64 -7.56 -6.97 4.61
CA ILE A 64 -8.40 -8.13 4.89
C ILE A 64 -7.55 -9.37 5.19
N GLU A 65 -6.47 -9.59 4.43
CA GLU A 65 -5.52 -10.68 4.69
C GLU A 65 -4.92 -10.63 6.10
N LYS A 66 -4.52 -9.44 6.57
CA LYS A 66 -4.01 -9.24 7.94
C LYS A 66 -5.10 -9.39 9.00
N ASP A 67 -6.30 -8.88 8.71
CA ASP A 67 -7.49 -9.02 9.56
C ASP A 67 -7.89 -10.51 9.72
N ILE A 68 -7.68 -11.34 8.69
CA ILE A 68 -7.84 -12.81 8.71
C ILE A 68 -6.73 -13.44 9.54
N GLU A 69 -5.45 -13.20 9.23
CA GLU A 69 -4.29 -13.78 9.94
C GLU A 69 -4.37 -13.57 11.46
N ALA A 70 -4.71 -12.35 11.89
CA ALA A 70 -4.87 -12.01 13.30
C ALA A 70 -6.00 -12.81 13.98
N ARG A 71 -7.13 -13.00 13.28
CA ARG A 71 -8.29 -13.74 13.80
C ARG A 71 -8.08 -15.24 13.80
N GLU A 72 -7.44 -15.81 12.78
CA GLU A 72 -7.04 -17.22 12.79
C GLU A 72 -6.05 -17.51 13.92
N THR A 73 -5.10 -16.60 14.16
CA THR A 73 -4.15 -16.72 15.28
C THR A 73 -4.89 -16.70 16.62
N ARG A 74 -5.87 -15.81 16.79
CA ARG A 74 -6.70 -15.78 18.01
C ARG A 74 -7.58 -17.03 18.13
N SER A 75 -8.19 -17.49 17.04
CA SER A 75 -9.00 -18.72 16.99
C SER A 75 -8.20 -19.92 17.52
N LYS A 76 -7.00 -20.15 17.00
CA LYS A 76 -6.08 -21.22 17.44
C LYS A 76 -5.76 -21.15 18.95
N VAL A 77 -5.62 -19.94 19.50
CA VAL A 77 -5.41 -19.74 20.95
C VAL A 77 -6.66 -20.05 21.78
N LEU A 78 -7.86 -19.82 21.26
CA LEU A 78 -9.11 -20.22 21.90
C LEU A 78 -9.35 -21.73 21.78
N GLU A 79 -9.06 -22.34 20.63
CA GLU A 79 -9.15 -23.78 20.38
C GLU A 79 -8.31 -24.58 21.39
N VAL A 80 -7.08 -24.13 21.67
CA VAL A 80 -6.21 -24.74 22.71
C VAL A 80 -6.82 -24.63 24.11
N GLN A 81 -7.50 -23.54 24.44
CA GLN A 81 -8.18 -23.38 25.73
C GLN A 81 -9.47 -24.20 25.81
N LEU A 82 -10.22 -24.33 24.70
CA LEU A 82 -11.45 -25.13 24.63
C LEU A 82 -11.17 -26.64 24.69
N ALA A 83 -9.95 -27.06 24.33
CA ALA A 83 -9.47 -28.43 24.48
C ALA A 83 -9.03 -28.78 25.92
N ASP A 84 -8.86 -27.80 26.80
CA ASP A 84 -8.52 -28.02 28.22
C ASP A 84 -9.79 -28.39 29.02
N PRO A 85 -9.89 -29.61 29.60
CA PRO A 85 -11.04 -29.99 30.42
C PRO A 85 -11.18 -29.14 31.69
N GLU A 86 -10.10 -28.57 32.22
CA GLU A 86 -10.15 -27.74 33.44
C GLU A 86 -10.91 -26.43 33.23
N LEU A 87 -10.98 -25.93 31.99
CA LEU A 87 -11.75 -24.74 31.63
C LEU A 87 -13.23 -24.86 32.03
N TYR A 88 -13.80 -26.07 31.96
CA TYR A 88 -15.21 -26.31 32.20
C TYR A 88 -15.59 -26.33 33.70
N HIS A 89 -14.61 -26.28 34.61
CA HIS A 89 -14.87 -26.00 36.03
C HIS A 89 -15.34 -24.56 36.27
N ASP A 90 -14.95 -23.61 35.41
CA ASP A 90 -15.51 -22.26 35.39
C ASP A 90 -16.55 -22.13 34.28
N ALA A 91 -17.81 -22.30 34.67
CA ALA A 91 -18.96 -22.19 33.77
C ALA A 91 -19.13 -20.77 33.18
N ALA A 92 -18.56 -19.71 33.75
CA ALA A 92 -18.64 -18.36 33.19
C ALA A 92 -17.55 -18.16 32.12
N LYS A 93 -16.30 -18.48 32.47
CA LYS A 93 -15.13 -18.36 31.57
C LYS A 93 -15.26 -19.26 30.33
N SER A 94 -15.72 -20.49 30.50
CA SER A 94 -15.98 -21.40 29.36
C SER A 94 -17.00 -20.83 28.38
N ARG A 95 -18.10 -20.24 28.87
CA ARG A 95 -19.10 -19.56 28.02
C ARG A 95 -18.53 -18.33 27.30
N GLU A 96 -17.67 -17.54 27.97
CA GLU A 96 -17.00 -16.39 27.36
C GLU A 96 -16.08 -16.82 26.21
N ILE A 97 -15.24 -17.83 26.42
CA ILE A 97 -14.30 -18.36 25.40
C ILE A 97 -15.05 -18.98 24.22
N VAL A 98 -16.13 -19.75 24.46
CA VAL A 98 -16.99 -20.27 23.37
C VAL A 98 -17.63 -19.13 22.58
N ALA A 99 -18.15 -18.10 23.25
CA ALA A 99 -18.78 -16.96 22.59
C ALA A 99 -17.77 -16.14 21.76
N GLU A 100 -16.54 -15.95 22.25
CA GLU A 100 -15.48 -15.28 21.49
C GLU A 100 -15.07 -16.11 20.26
N TYR A 101 -14.93 -17.43 20.41
CA TYR A 101 -14.56 -18.34 19.32
C TYR A 101 -15.60 -18.35 18.19
N GLU A 102 -16.88 -18.53 18.50
CA GLU A 102 -17.94 -18.51 17.48
C GLU A 102 -18.07 -17.12 16.82
N ARG A 103 -17.84 -16.03 17.57
CA ARG A 103 -17.79 -14.67 17.00
C ARG A 103 -16.64 -14.52 16.00
N LEU A 104 -15.44 -14.98 16.35
CA LEU A 104 -14.27 -14.94 15.47
C LEU A 104 -14.45 -15.81 14.22
N ARG A 105 -15.09 -16.97 14.36
CA ARG A 105 -15.44 -17.83 13.24
C ARG A 105 -16.37 -17.14 12.23
N ALA A 106 -17.41 -16.46 12.71
CA ALA A 106 -18.31 -15.67 11.87
C ALA A 106 -17.60 -14.44 11.24
N GLU A 107 -16.73 -13.76 11.99
CA GLU A 107 -15.90 -12.67 11.44
C GLU A 107 -14.94 -13.16 10.35
N LEU A 108 -14.30 -14.33 10.53
CA LEU A 108 -13.43 -14.95 9.53
C LEU A 108 -14.19 -15.31 8.25
N GLU A 109 -15.36 -15.94 8.36
CA GLU A 109 -16.20 -16.25 7.21
C GLU A 109 -16.57 -14.98 6.42
N SER A 110 -16.98 -13.92 7.12
CA SER A 110 -17.30 -12.62 6.51
C SER A 110 -16.09 -11.98 5.81
N LEU A 111 -14.89 -12.07 6.40
CA LEU A 111 -13.66 -11.57 5.79
C LEU A 111 -13.25 -12.36 4.55
N TRP A 112 -13.36 -13.70 4.57
CA TRP A 112 -13.09 -14.53 3.40
C TRP A 112 -14.08 -14.26 2.25
N GLN A 113 -15.38 -14.12 2.55
CA GLN A 113 -16.39 -13.69 1.57
C GLN A 113 -16.04 -12.31 0.97
N ARG A 114 -15.61 -11.37 1.82
CA ARG A 114 -15.23 -10.02 1.39
C ARG A 114 -13.96 -9.99 0.56
N LEU A 115 -12.98 -10.86 0.84
CA LEU A 115 -11.77 -11.03 0.04
C LEU A 115 -12.11 -11.58 -1.36
N GLY A 116 -12.93 -12.64 -1.42
CA GLY A 116 -13.41 -13.23 -2.68
C GLY A 116 -14.29 -12.31 -3.52
N ALA A 117 -14.84 -11.23 -2.94
CA ALA A 117 -15.56 -10.18 -3.66
C ALA A 117 -14.64 -9.05 -4.19
N LEU A 118 -13.35 -9.07 -3.86
CA LEU A 118 -12.35 -8.08 -4.29
C LEU A 118 -11.32 -8.64 -5.30
N SER A 119 -11.18 -9.96 -5.34
CA SER A 119 -10.37 -10.73 -6.31
C SER A 119 -11.04 -10.84 -7.68
#